data_AF-A0A2S9FHF7-F1
#
_entry.id   AF-A0A2S9FHF7-F1
#
_cell.length_a   1.000
_cell.length_b   1.000
_cell.length_c   1.000
_cell.angle_alpha   90.00
_cell.angle_beta   90.00
_cell.angle_gamma   90.00
#
_symmetry.space_group_name_H-M   'P 1'
#
loop_
_entity.id
_entity.type
_entity.pdbx_description
1 polymer ?
#
loop_
_entity_poly.entity_id
_entity_poly.type
_entity_poly.pdbx_seq_one_letter_code
_entity_poly.pdbx_strand_id
1 'polypeptide(L)'
;ATRGRVTATSHRKIDTALTLMETHVDTVDLLKHLAVPIPSVVTPQMFTYHLLERARADRQRIVLPEGNDDRILKAAGRLLQRSVADLTILGDEAQVRARAAELGVDLSSAVVLNPQTSELCDQFAEQYATLRAHKGVTVEQAREIIHDVSYFGTMLVHNDMVDGMVSGARHTTAHTIRPAFEIIKTLPGVSTVSSIFLMCLADEVLAYGDCAIVPDPTAEQLADIAISSARTAA
;
A
#
# COMPACT_ATOMS: atom_id res chain seq x y z
N ALA A 1 -14.48 30.81 -25.71
CA ALA A 1 -14.11 30.02 -24.52
C ALA A 1 -13.19 28.87 -24.94
N THR A 2 -11.93 28.90 -24.54
CA THR A 2 -10.94 27.85 -24.85
C THR A 2 -11.30 26.59 -24.08
N ARG A 3 -11.97 25.63 -24.72
CA ARG A 3 -12.23 24.31 -24.12
C ARG A 3 -10.88 23.60 -23.94
N GLY A 4 -10.46 23.40 -22.69
CA GLY A 4 -9.22 22.70 -22.41
C GLY A 4 -9.33 21.23 -22.81
N ARG A 5 -8.71 20.84 -23.92
CA ARG A 5 -8.68 19.45 -24.41
C ARG A 5 -8.12 18.50 -23.34
N VAL A 6 -8.67 17.30 -23.27
CA VAL A 6 -8.09 16.19 -22.50
C VAL A 6 -7.09 15.49 -23.42
N THR A 7 -5.83 15.44 -23.00
CA THR A 7 -4.75 14.71 -23.67
C THR A 7 -4.33 13.53 -22.78
N ALA A 8 -3.56 12.59 -23.32
CA ALA A 8 -3.01 11.47 -22.53
C ALA A 8 -2.17 11.92 -21.31
N THR A 9 -1.62 13.13 -21.35
CA THR A 9 -0.82 13.74 -20.27
C THR A 9 -1.65 14.59 -19.30
N SER A 10 -2.96 14.73 -19.51
CA SER A 10 -3.85 15.54 -18.68
C SER A 10 -4.27 14.82 -17.38
N HIS A 11 -3.30 14.35 -16.58
CA HIS A 11 -3.54 13.49 -15.41
C HIS A 11 -4.68 13.98 -14.52
N ARG A 12 -4.67 15.25 -14.09
CA ARG A 12 -5.72 15.82 -13.24
C ARG A 12 -7.12 15.74 -13.87
N LYS A 13 -7.23 15.95 -15.19
CA LYS A 13 -8.52 15.88 -15.89
C LYS A 13 -8.99 14.43 -16.03
N ILE A 14 -8.07 13.51 -16.29
CA ILE A 14 -8.34 12.07 -16.37
C ILE A 14 -8.82 11.59 -15.00
N ASP A 15 -8.09 11.90 -13.93
CA ASP A 15 -8.44 11.51 -12.56
C ASP A 15 -9.81 12.08 -12.15
N THR A 16 -10.10 13.34 -12.50
CA THR A 16 -11.42 13.96 -12.25
C THR A 16 -12.53 13.26 -13.03
N ALA A 17 -12.32 12.95 -14.32
CA ALA A 17 -13.32 12.28 -15.15
C ALA A 17 -13.62 10.86 -14.64
N LEU A 18 -12.58 10.11 -14.25
CA LEU A 18 -12.73 8.80 -13.63
C LEU A 18 -13.52 8.91 -12.33
N THR A 19 -13.14 9.83 -11.43
CA THR A 19 -13.85 10.05 -10.15
C THR A 19 -15.33 10.38 -10.36
N LEU A 20 -15.65 11.26 -11.32
CA LEU A 20 -17.05 11.62 -11.62
C LEU A 20 -17.84 10.44 -12.17
N MET A 21 -17.26 9.65 -13.08
CA MET A 21 -17.87 8.43 -13.61
C MET A 21 -18.15 7.44 -12.47
N GLU A 22 -17.13 7.20 -11.65
CA GLU A 22 -17.14 6.31 -10.48
C GLU A 22 -18.15 6.73 -9.39
N THR A 23 -18.45 8.03 -9.28
CA THR A 23 -19.35 8.58 -8.25
C THR A 23 -20.81 8.66 -8.72
N HIS A 24 -21.03 8.94 -10.00
CA HIS A 24 -22.36 9.29 -10.50
C HIS A 24 -22.97 8.25 -11.45
N VAL A 25 -22.22 7.23 -11.86
CA VAL A 25 -22.73 6.19 -12.77
C VAL A 25 -22.70 4.83 -12.09
N ASP A 26 -23.87 4.20 -11.98
CA ASP A 26 -23.97 2.78 -11.64
C ASP A 26 -23.55 1.96 -12.86
N THR A 27 -22.29 1.52 -12.86
CA THR A 27 -21.72 0.74 -13.96
C THR A 27 -22.34 -0.64 -14.06
N VAL A 28 -22.83 -1.21 -12.95
CA VAL A 28 -23.48 -2.53 -12.93
C VAL A 28 -24.84 -2.44 -13.61
N ASP A 29 -25.64 -1.42 -13.28
CA ASP A 29 -26.91 -1.17 -13.94
C ASP A 29 -26.73 -0.84 -15.43
N LEU A 30 -25.76 0.02 -15.75
CA LEU A 30 -25.44 0.36 -17.14
C LEU A 30 -25.06 -0.87 -17.97
N LEU A 31 -24.21 -1.76 -17.44
CA LEU A 31 -23.80 -2.98 -18.14
C LEU A 31 -24.96 -3.96 -18.34
N LYS A 32 -25.89 -4.07 -17.37
CA LYS A 32 -27.11 -4.89 -17.53
C LYS A 32 -27.95 -4.42 -18.71
N HIS A 33 -28.07 -3.10 -18.91
CA HIS A 33 -28.83 -2.52 -20.02
C HIS A 33 -28.14 -2.68 -21.38
N LEU A 34 -26.81 -2.73 -21.41
CA LEU A 34 -26.04 -2.82 -22.66
C LEU A 34 -26.00 -4.24 -23.26
N ALA A 35 -26.46 -5.27 -22.54
CA ALA A 35 -26.49 -6.68 -22.98
C ALA A 35 -25.16 -7.16 -23.61
N VAL A 36 -24.04 -6.67 -23.08
CA VAL A 36 -22.70 -6.98 -23.61
C VAL A 36 -22.23 -8.31 -23.03
N PRO A 37 -21.77 -9.27 -23.86
CA PRO A 37 -21.15 -10.48 -23.34
C PRO A 37 -19.89 -10.12 -22.55
N ILE A 38 -19.77 -10.63 -21.32
CA ILE A 38 -18.59 -10.43 -20.49
C ILE A 38 -17.40 -11.10 -21.20
N PRO A 39 -16.34 -10.36 -21.56
CA PRO A 39 -15.17 -10.95 -22.21
C PRO A 39 -14.52 -11.99 -21.30
N SER A 40 -14.08 -13.12 -21.85
CA SER A 40 -13.21 -14.07 -21.13
C SER A 40 -11.77 -13.57 -20.99
N VAL A 41 -11.45 -12.48 -21.71
CA VAL A 41 -10.13 -11.85 -21.79
C VAL A 41 -10.03 -10.76 -20.73
N VAL A 42 -8.95 -10.78 -19.94
CA VAL A 42 -8.68 -9.74 -18.92
C VAL A 42 -7.49 -8.92 -19.37
N THR A 43 -7.76 -7.71 -19.84
CA THR A 43 -6.70 -6.76 -20.20
C THR A 43 -6.08 -6.13 -18.94
N PRO A 44 -4.85 -5.58 -19.03
CA PRO A 44 -4.21 -4.90 -17.90
C PRO A 44 -5.03 -3.74 -17.33
N GLN A 45 -5.75 -3.03 -18.21
CA GLN A 45 -6.62 -1.92 -17.82
C GLN A 45 -7.84 -2.40 -17.05
N MET A 46 -8.49 -3.49 -17.51
CA MET A 46 -9.60 -4.11 -16.80
C MET A 46 -9.15 -4.63 -15.44
N PHE A 47 -8.01 -5.32 -15.38
CA PHE A 47 -7.46 -5.83 -14.13
C PHE A 47 -7.22 -4.71 -13.10
N THR A 48 -6.53 -3.65 -13.52
CA THR A 48 -6.25 -2.49 -12.65
C THR A 48 -7.55 -1.81 -12.20
N TYR A 49 -8.54 -1.67 -13.10
CA TYR A 49 -9.84 -1.11 -12.76
C TYR A 49 -10.56 -1.96 -11.70
N HIS A 50 -10.65 -3.28 -11.91
CA HIS A 50 -11.27 -4.19 -10.96
C HIS A 50 -10.58 -4.19 -9.59
N LEU A 51 -9.24 -4.10 -9.56
CA LEU A 51 -8.50 -4.01 -8.31
C LEU A 51 -8.82 -2.73 -7.54
N LEU A 52 -8.90 -1.59 -8.24
CA LEU A 52 -9.25 -0.31 -7.64
C LEU A 52 -10.71 -0.27 -7.17
N GLU A 53 -11.64 -0.86 -7.92
CA GLU A 53 -13.03 -1.01 -7.49
C GLU A 53 -13.15 -1.87 -6.23
N ARG A 54 -12.44 -3.00 -6.15
CA ARG A 54 -12.38 -3.85 -4.94
C ARG A 54 -11.86 -3.06 -3.74
N ALA A 55 -10.74 -2.36 -3.90
CA ALA A 55 -10.15 -1.55 -2.83
C ALA A 55 -11.07 -0.39 -2.39
N ARG A 56 -11.80 0.22 -3.32
CA ARG A 56 -12.77 1.27 -3.00
C ARG A 56 -14.00 0.75 -2.28
N ALA A 57 -14.47 -0.45 -2.63
CA ALA A 57 -15.61 -1.08 -1.98
C ALA A 57 -15.31 -1.51 -0.54
N ASP A 58 -14.04 -1.83 -0.26
CA ASP A 58 -13.54 -2.20 1.07
C ASP A 58 -12.30 -1.37 1.41
N ARG A 59 -12.53 -0.10 1.79
CA ARG A 59 -11.47 0.89 2.01
C ARG A 59 -10.62 0.49 3.22
N GLN A 60 -9.37 0.15 2.95
CA GLN A 60 -8.37 -0.16 3.96
C GLN A 60 -7.59 1.09 4.39
N ARG A 61 -7.13 1.12 5.64
CA ARG A 61 -6.24 2.15 6.19
C ARG A 61 -4.79 1.77 5.89
N ILE A 62 -4.07 2.57 5.13
CA ILE A 62 -2.70 2.27 4.69
C ILE A 62 -1.73 3.34 5.19
N VAL A 63 -0.63 2.90 5.83
CA VAL A 63 0.46 3.79 6.20
C VAL A 63 1.53 3.89 5.10
N LEU A 64 1.98 5.12 4.85
CA LEU A 64 3.02 5.50 3.88
C LEU A 64 4.21 6.13 4.65
N PRO A 65 5.28 5.37 4.93
CA PRO A 65 6.39 5.85 5.76
C PRO A 65 7.24 6.98 5.15
N GLU A 66 7.15 7.17 3.84
CA GLU A 66 8.07 7.99 3.05
C GLU A 66 7.44 9.35 2.68
N GLY A 67 6.92 10.09 3.66
CA GLY A 67 6.20 11.36 3.46
C GLY A 67 7.03 12.51 2.86
N ASN A 68 8.34 12.33 2.69
CA ASN A 68 9.21 13.29 2.01
C ASN A 68 9.49 12.94 0.53
N ASP A 69 8.87 11.89 -0.01
CA ASP A 69 9.03 11.48 -1.40
C ASP A 69 7.89 12.00 -2.28
N ASP A 70 8.22 12.78 -3.31
CA ASP A 70 7.23 13.35 -4.25
C ASP A 70 6.35 12.29 -4.94
N ARG A 71 6.87 11.08 -5.18
CA ARG A 71 6.09 10.00 -5.82
C ARG A 71 5.02 9.49 -4.87
N ILE A 72 5.36 9.35 -3.59
CA ILE A 72 4.44 8.94 -2.52
C ILE A 72 3.36 9.98 -2.31
N LEU A 73 3.73 11.27 -2.22
CA LEU A 73 2.75 12.35 -2.06
C LEU A 73 1.79 12.43 -3.25
N LYS A 74 2.29 12.35 -4.49
CA LYS A 74 1.45 12.34 -5.70
C LYS A 74 0.51 11.12 -5.75
N ALA A 75 1.00 9.95 -5.37
CA ALA A 75 0.19 8.73 -5.31
C ALA A 75 -0.89 8.84 -4.23
N ALA A 76 -0.54 9.32 -3.03
CA ALA A 76 -1.46 9.55 -1.93
C ALA A 76 -2.61 10.47 -2.34
N GLY A 77 -2.30 11.61 -2.98
CA GLY A 77 -3.31 12.52 -3.51
C GLY A 77 -4.31 11.87 -4.45
N ARG A 78 -3.83 11.04 -5.38
CA ARG A 78 -4.70 10.32 -6.34
C ARG A 78 -5.59 9.30 -5.64
N LEU A 79 -5.04 8.55 -4.68
CA LEU A 79 -5.79 7.55 -3.92
C LEU A 79 -6.87 8.19 -3.03
N LEU A 80 -6.57 9.33 -2.39
CA LEU A 80 -7.53 10.09 -1.61
C LEU A 80 -8.62 10.70 -2.49
N GLN A 81 -8.25 11.33 -3.61
CA GLN A 81 -9.22 11.92 -4.56
C GLN A 81 -10.22 10.87 -5.07
N ARG A 82 -9.75 9.65 -5.30
CA ARG A 82 -10.58 8.52 -5.78
C ARG A 82 -11.18 7.68 -4.66
N SER A 83 -10.99 8.07 -3.40
CA SER A 83 -11.50 7.36 -2.21
C SER A 83 -11.12 5.87 -2.17
N VAL A 84 -9.91 5.53 -2.59
CA VAL A 84 -9.44 4.13 -2.70
C VAL A 84 -8.98 3.56 -1.36
N ALA A 85 -8.39 4.40 -0.51
CA ALA A 85 -7.87 4.02 0.81
C ALA A 85 -7.96 5.20 1.78
N ASP A 86 -7.90 4.92 3.08
CA ASP A 86 -7.63 5.94 4.10
C ASP A 86 -6.13 5.95 4.38
N LEU A 87 -5.48 7.11 4.34
CA LEU A 87 -4.02 7.18 4.36
C LEU A 87 -3.50 7.81 5.65
N THR A 88 -2.48 7.15 6.21
CA THR A 88 -1.60 7.73 7.24
C THR A 88 -0.22 7.95 6.61
N ILE A 89 0.32 9.16 6.66
CA ILE A 89 1.63 9.49 6.11
C ILE A 89 2.58 9.77 7.27
N LEU A 90 3.78 9.19 7.25
CA LEU A 90 4.78 9.46 8.28
C LEU A 90 5.71 10.59 7.86
N GLY A 91 5.92 11.55 8.75
CA GLY A 91 6.81 12.68 8.56
C GLY A 91 6.44 13.89 9.43
N ASP A 92 7.23 14.95 9.32
CA ASP A 92 6.89 16.23 9.92
C ASP A 92 5.68 16.85 9.20
N GLU A 93 4.60 17.13 9.92
CA GLU A 93 3.34 17.56 9.30
C GLU A 93 3.50 18.86 8.50
N ALA A 94 4.18 19.86 9.06
CA ALA A 94 4.37 21.14 8.36
C ALA A 94 5.12 20.94 7.03
N GLN A 95 6.18 20.14 7.03
CA GLN A 95 6.96 19.83 5.82
C GLN A 95 6.15 19.03 4.79
N VAL A 96 5.45 17.97 5.22
CA VAL A 96 4.64 17.13 4.34
C VAL A 96 3.54 17.95 3.67
N ARG A 97 2.81 18.77 4.45
CA ARG A 97 1.73 19.62 3.95
C ARG A 97 2.24 20.71 3.01
N ALA A 98 3.35 21.36 3.36
CA ALA A 98 3.98 22.37 2.49
C ALA A 98 4.41 21.77 1.15
N ARG A 99 5.08 20.61 1.18
CA ARG A 99 5.51 19.94 -0.05
C ARG A 99 4.34 19.48 -0.91
N ALA A 100 3.27 18.97 -0.30
CA ALA A 100 2.06 18.60 -1.02
C ALA A 100 1.42 19.80 -1.73
N ALA A 101 1.36 20.97 -1.08
CA ALA A 101 0.85 22.20 -1.67
C ALA A 101 1.69 22.64 -2.89
N GLU A 102 3.02 22.59 -2.80
CA GLU A 102 3.92 22.87 -3.94
C GLU A 102 3.68 21.93 -5.12
N LEU A 103 3.37 20.65 -4.83
CA LEU A 103 3.05 19.65 -5.85
C LEU A 103 1.61 19.75 -6.38
N GLY A 104 0.78 20.63 -5.81
CA GLY A 104 -0.64 20.76 -6.15
C GLY A 104 -1.46 19.54 -5.74
N VAL A 105 -1.06 18.86 -4.67
CA VAL A 105 -1.68 17.65 -4.14
C VAL A 105 -2.52 18.00 -2.92
N ASP A 106 -3.77 17.56 -2.90
CA ASP A 106 -4.63 17.64 -1.71
C ASP A 106 -4.43 16.40 -0.83
N LEU A 107 -3.96 16.62 0.40
CA LEU A 107 -3.81 15.60 1.42
C LEU A 107 -4.71 15.84 2.63
N SER A 108 -5.66 16.78 2.57
CA SER A 108 -6.48 17.20 3.71
C SER A 108 -7.15 16.05 4.47
N SER A 109 -7.50 14.97 3.77
CA SER A 109 -8.12 13.76 4.35
C SER A 109 -7.13 12.73 4.89
N ALA A 110 -5.82 12.89 4.68
CA ALA A 110 -4.79 12.02 5.25
C ALA A 110 -4.39 12.46 6.65
N VAL A 111 -4.18 11.48 7.52
CA VAL A 111 -3.54 11.66 8.82
C VAL A 111 -2.03 11.77 8.59
N VAL A 112 -1.37 12.72 9.25
CA VAL A 112 0.10 12.81 9.24
C VAL A 112 0.61 12.60 10.66
N LEU A 113 1.51 11.64 10.84
CA LEU A 113 2.13 11.34 12.13
C LEU A 113 3.63 11.54 12.02
N ASN A 114 4.23 12.17 13.03
CA ASN A 114 5.67 12.33 13.09
C ASN A 114 6.26 11.31 14.07
N PRO A 115 7.01 10.29 13.59
CA PRO A 115 7.63 9.29 14.46
C PRO A 115 8.65 9.87 15.46
N GLN A 116 9.10 11.11 15.29
CA GLN A 116 10.05 11.76 16.20
C GLN A 116 9.37 12.42 17.40
N THR A 117 8.08 12.74 17.30
CA THR A 117 7.36 13.54 18.31
C THR A 117 6.02 12.94 18.73
N SER A 118 5.63 11.80 18.14
CA SER A 118 4.39 11.12 18.46
C SER A 118 4.38 10.60 19.89
N GLU A 119 3.25 10.77 20.58
CA GLU A 119 3.02 10.21 21.92
C GLU A 119 3.02 8.67 21.92
N LEU A 120 2.86 8.04 20.75
CA LEU A 120 2.88 6.59 20.59
C LEU A 120 4.27 5.97 20.73
N CYS A 121 5.34 6.78 20.67
CA CYS A 121 6.72 6.28 20.63
C CYS A 121 7.09 5.44 21.86
N ASP A 122 6.73 5.90 23.06
CA ASP A 122 7.06 5.17 24.30
C ASP A 122 6.29 3.84 24.37
N GLN A 123 4.99 3.86 24.06
CA GLN A 123 4.17 2.64 24.00
C GLN A 123 4.76 1.63 23.00
N PHE A 124 5.11 2.09 21.80
CA PHE A 124 5.67 1.22 20.76
C PHE A 124 7.06 0.69 21.15
N ALA A 125 7.87 1.48 21.84
CA ALA A 125 9.18 1.04 22.32
C ALA A 125 9.05 -0.09 23.36
N GLU A 126 8.15 0.05 24.32
CA GLU A 126 7.89 -0.99 25.33
C GLU A 126 7.38 -2.29 24.70
N GLN A 127 6.44 -2.18 23.75
CA GLN A 127 5.92 -3.32 23.01
C GLN A 127 7.01 -4.01 22.19
N TYR A 128 7.82 -3.24 21.45
CA TYR A 128 8.90 -3.79 20.64
C TYR A 128 9.99 -4.47 21.48
N ALA A 129 10.39 -3.87 22.61
CA ALA A 129 11.31 -4.50 23.56
C ALA A 129 10.75 -5.84 24.07
N THR A 130 9.45 -5.90 24.38
CA THR A 130 8.77 -7.14 24.79
C THR A 130 8.79 -8.20 23.68
N LEU A 131 8.42 -7.83 22.45
CA LEU A 131 8.46 -8.72 21.27
C LEU A 131 9.87 -9.29 21.01
N ARG A 132 10.90 -8.49 21.31
CA ARG A 132 12.31 -8.81 21.05
C ARG A 132 13.12 -9.13 22.31
N ALA A 133 12.45 -9.40 23.43
CA ALA A 133 13.10 -9.74 24.71
C ALA A 133 14.01 -10.97 24.59
N HIS A 134 13.61 -11.96 23.78
CA HIS A 134 14.42 -13.15 23.47
C HIS A 134 15.75 -12.86 22.75
N LYS A 135 15.92 -11.66 22.19
CA LYS A 135 17.16 -11.15 21.61
C LYS A 135 17.88 -10.14 22.51
N GLY A 136 17.34 -9.87 23.71
CA GLY A 136 17.94 -8.96 24.68
C GLY A 136 17.76 -7.48 24.36
N VAL A 137 16.76 -7.10 23.54
CA VAL A 137 16.47 -5.69 23.24
C VAL A 137 15.92 -5.00 24.48
N THR A 138 16.57 -3.93 24.93
CA THR A 138 16.09 -3.12 26.06
C THR A 138 15.10 -2.04 25.59
N VAL A 139 14.34 -1.46 26.52
CA VAL A 139 13.40 -0.37 26.19
C VAL A 139 14.13 0.86 25.66
N GLU A 140 15.32 1.17 26.18
CA GLU A 140 16.15 2.27 25.72
C GLU A 140 16.57 2.09 24.25
N GLN A 141 17.02 0.89 23.89
CA GLN A 141 17.33 0.55 22.49
C GLN A 141 16.08 0.60 21.62
N ALA A 142 14.94 0.12 22.13
CA ALA A 142 13.68 0.16 21.41
C ALA A 142 13.21 1.60 21.12
N ARG A 143 13.42 2.54 22.04
CA ARG A 143 13.10 3.96 21.81
C ARG A 143 13.85 4.53 20.61
N GLU A 144 15.13 4.22 20.49
CA GLU A 144 15.93 4.64 19.33
C GLU A 144 15.41 4.03 18.01
N ILE A 145 15.01 2.76 18.04
CA ILE A 145 14.53 2.02 16.86
C ILE A 145 13.16 2.51 16.38
N ILE A 146 12.23 2.76 17.31
CA ILE A 146 10.84 3.13 16.96
C ILE A 146 10.73 4.49 16.27
N HIS A 147 11.74 5.35 16.39
CA HIS A 147 11.81 6.60 15.64
C HIS A 147 12.06 6.39 14.13
N ASP A 148 12.49 5.19 13.70
CA ASP A 148 12.58 4.81 12.29
C ASP A 148 11.18 4.65 11.67
N VAL A 149 10.96 5.26 10.52
CA VAL A 149 9.64 5.31 9.86
C VAL A 149 9.10 3.92 9.50
N SER A 150 9.97 2.96 9.15
CA SER A 150 9.55 1.60 8.79
C SER A 150 9.14 0.81 10.04
N TYR A 151 9.85 0.99 11.16
CA TYR A 151 9.46 0.39 12.43
C TYR A 151 8.18 1.01 12.98
N PHE A 152 8.08 2.34 12.99
CA PHE A 152 6.87 3.04 13.43
C PHE A 152 5.64 2.65 12.60
N GLY A 153 5.79 2.63 11.27
CA GLY A 153 4.73 2.18 10.35
C GLY A 153 4.30 0.74 10.62
N THR A 154 5.26 -0.15 10.88
CA THR A 154 4.96 -1.55 11.21
C THR A 154 4.26 -1.69 12.57
N MET A 155 4.62 -0.85 13.56
CA MET A 155 3.94 -0.84 14.85
C MET A 155 2.50 -0.32 14.77
N LEU A 156 2.21 0.62 13.86
CA LEU A 156 0.84 1.03 13.56
C LEU A 156 0.00 -0.15 13.04
N VAL A 157 0.57 -0.97 12.14
CA VAL A 157 -0.09 -2.18 11.64
C VAL A 157 -0.29 -3.18 12.77
N HIS A 158 0.74 -3.42 13.59
CA HIS A 158 0.69 -4.36 14.71
C HIS A 158 -0.38 -4.03 15.76
N ASN A 159 -0.67 -2.74 15.94
CA ASN A 159 -1.67 -2.25 16.89
C ASN A 159 -3.05 -2.01 16.23
N ASP A 160 -3.30 -2.56 15.04
CA ASP A 160 -4.56 -2.43 14.29
C ASP A 160 -5.01 -0.98 14.03
N MET A 161 -4.07 -0.03 14.09
CA MET A 161 -4.32 1.39 13.81
C MET A 161 -4.44 1.65 12.31
N VAL A 162 -3.76 0.83 11.52
CA VAL A 162 -3.84 0.75 10.06
C VAL A 162 -3.83 -0.72 9.65
N ASP A 163 -4.36 -1.02 8.46
CA ASP A 163 -4.56 -2.37 7.96
C ASP A 163 -3.38 -2.85 7.09
N GLY A 164 -2.49 -1.93 6.67
CA GLY A 164 -1.29 -2.27 5.92
C GLY A 164 -0.30 -1.12 5.77
N MET A 165 0.88 -1.44 5.23
CA MET A 165 1.97 -0.49 4.98
C MET A 165 2.51 -0.64 3.57
N VAL A 166 2.81 0.49 2.92
CA VAL A 166 3.53 0.53 1.63
C VAL A 166 4.75 1.44 1.77
N SER A 167 5.95 0.87 1.57
CA SER A 167 7.26 1.54 1.67
C SER A 167 8.21 1.01 0.59
N GLY A 168 9.40 1.59 0.48
CA GLY A 168 10.46 1.13 -0.42
C GLY A 168 10.77 2.10 -1.57
N ALA A 169 10.15 3.27 -1.63
CA ALA A 169 10.51 4.30 -2.60
C ALA A 169 11.90 4.89 -2.27
N ARG A 170 12.24 5.02 -1.00
CA ARG A 170 13.56 5.51 -0.53
C ARG A 170 14.33 4.49 0.31
N HIS A 171 13.65 3.48 0.86
CA HIS A 171 14.27 2.42 1.65
C HIS A 171 14.60 1.19 0.83
N THR A 172 15.60 0.42 1.28
CA THR A 172 15.90 -0.88 0.67
C THR A 172 14.79 -1.88 1.01
N THR A 173 14.60 -2.90 0.15
CA THR A 173 13.69 -4.02 0.44
C THR A 173 13.99 -4.63 1.80
N ALA A 174 15.27 -4.82 2.13
CA ALA A 174 15.70 -5.36 3.41
C ALA A 174 15.29 -4.49 4.62
N HIS A 175 15.35 -3.16 4.49
CA HIS A 175 14.92 -2.23 5.54
C HIS A 175 13.40 -2.24 5.74
N THR A 176 12.63 -2.44 4.66
CA THR A 176 11.16 -2.52 4.73
C THR A 176 10.67 -3.85 5.33
N ILE A 177 11.25 -4.98 4.90
CA ILE A 177 10.76 -6.30 5.32
C ILE A 177 11.21 -6.69 6.73
N ARG A 178 12.36 -6.19 7.19
CA ARG A 178 12.92 -6.58 8.51
C ARG A 178 11.95 -6.28 9.66
N PRO A 179 11.40 -5.07 9.81
CA PRO A 179 10.39 -4.80 10.84
C PRO A 179 9.17 -5.73 10.73
N ALA A 180 8.69 -6.02 9.52
CA ALA A 180 7.56 -6.91 9.31
C ALA A 180 7.84 -8.33 9.84
N PHE A 181 9.05 -8.87 9.65
CA PHE A 181 9.46 -10.15 10.23
C PHE A 181 9.62 -10.11 11.75
N GLU A 182 10.13 -9.00 12.28
CA GLU A 182 10.39 -8.87 13.71
C GLU A 182 9.11 -8.67 14.53
N ILE A 183 8.10 -8.00 13.94
CA ILE A 183 6.88 -7.54 14.62
C ILE A 183 5.64 -8.34 14.18
N ILE A 184 5.31 -8.35 12.89
CA ILE A 184 4.06 -8.93 12.37
C ILE A 184 4.14 -10.45 12.21
N LYS A 185 5.27 -10.94 11.70
CA LYS A 185 5.54 -12.36 11.41
C LYS A 185 4.62 -12.94 10.33
N THR A 186 4.75 -14.23 10.06
CA THR A 186 3.91 -14.95 9.11
C THR A 186 2.62 -15.44 9.75
N LEU A 187 1.62 -15.73 8.91
CA LEU A 187 0.41 -16.40 9.35
C LEU A 187 0.71 -17.80 9.90
N PRO A 188 -0.11 -18.32 10.84
CA PRO A 188 0.01 -19.69 11.31
C PRO A 188 -0.01 -20.69 10.15
N GLY A 189 0.98 -21.59 10.13
CA GLY A 189 1.12 -22.59 9.07
C GLY A 189 1.80 -22.09 7.79
N VAL A 190 2.20 -20.82 7.72
CA VAL A 190 3.05 -20.30 6.62
C VAL A 190 4.44 -20.05 7.18
N SER A 191 5.42 -20.79 6.68
CA SER A 191 6.81 -20.70 7.17
C SER A 191 7.67 -19.74 6.34
N THR A 192 7.28 -19.54 5.07
CA THR A 192 8.06 -18.81 4.07
C THR A 192 7.30 -17.58 3.60
N VAL A 193 7.93 -16.41 3.67
CA VAL A 193 7.46 -15.21 2.97
C VAL A 193 8.00 -15.24 1.56
N SER A 194 7.13 -15.01 0.59
CA SER A 194 7.46 -15.02 -0.84
C SER A 194 7.00 -13.72 -1.50
N SER A 195 7.63 -13.34 -2.61
CA SER A 195 7.08 -12.31 -3.48
C SER A 195 6.22 -12.91 -4.58
N ILE A 196 5.36 -12.08 -5.15
CA ILE A 196 4.58 -12.41 -6.34
C ILE A 196 4.57 -11.20 -7.28
N PHE A 197 4.67 -11.48 -8.57
CA PHE A 197 4.46 -10.51 -9.63
C PHE A 197 3.20 -10.86 -10.40
N LEU A 198 2.34 -9.86 -10.61
CA LEU A 198 1.17 -9.97 -11.49
C LEU A 198 1.58 -9.53 -12.90
N MET A 199 1.80 -10.51 -13.77
CA MET A 199 2.19 -10.31 -15.15
C MET A 199 0.94 -10.01 -15.99
N CYS A 200 0.66 -8.73 -16.19
CA CYS A 200 -0.47 -8.28 -16.99
C CYS A 200 -0.10 -8.32 -18.48
N LEU A 201 -0.39 -9.44 -19.15
CA LEU A 201 -0.23 -9.63 -20.59
C LEU A 201 -1.38 -8.95 -21.36
N ALA A 202 -1.37 -9.02 -22.69
CA ALA A 202 -2.37 -8.33 -23.51
C ALA A 202 -3.81 -8.82 -23.24
N ASP A 203 -3.96 -10.11 -22.95
CA ASP A 203 -5.23 -10.81 -22.85
C ASP A 203 -5.42 -11.63 -21.57
N GLU A 204 -4.40 -11.72 -20.72
CA GLU A 204 -4.47 -12.44 -19.44
C GLU A 204 -3.57 -11.83 -18.36
N VAL A 205 -3.81 -12.22 -17.11
CA VAL A 205 -2.98 -11.85 -15.96
C VAL A 205 -2.46 -13.13 -15.31
N LEU A 206 -1.13 -13.28 -15.28
CA LEU A 206 -0.47 -14.43 -14.66
C LEU A 206 0.14 -14.02 -13.31
N ALA A 207 0.23 -14.97 -12.39
CA ALA A 207 0.86 -14.79 -11.09
C ALA A 207 2.18 -15.56 -11.04
N TYR A 208 3.31 -14.85 -10.93
CA TYR A 208 4.65 -15.43 -10.87
C TYR A 208 5.21 -15.29 -9.45
N GLY A 209 5.58 -16.39 -8.80
CA GLY A 209 6.21 -16.38 -7.48
C GLY A 209 7.12 -17.59 -7.26
N ASP A 210 8.19 -17.51 -6.47
CA ASP A 210 8.80 -16.31 -5.87
C ASP A 210 9.84 -15.70 -6.83
N CYS A 211 9.87 -14.39 -6.96
CA CYS A 211 10.77 -13.68 -7.87
C CYS A 211 11.76 -12.73 -7.18
N ALA A 212 11.75 -12.63 -5.84
CA ALA A 212 12.51 -11.60 -5.14
C ALA A 212 13.06 -11.98 -3.77
N ILE A 213 12.45 -12.93 -3.04
CA ILE A 213 12.78 -13.14 -1.62
C ILE A 213 13.64 -14.39 -1.39
N VAL A 214 13.27 -15.53 -1.96
CA VAL A 214 13.90 -16.83 -1.73
C VAL A 214 14.71 -17.25 -2.96
N PRO A 215 16.06 -17.13 -2.95
CA PRO A 215 16.89 -17.41 -4.13
C PRO A 215 16.96 -18.89 -4.52
N ASP A 216 16.99 -19.78 -3.53
CA ASP A 216 17.11 -21.23 -3.72
C ASP A 216 16.13 -21.96 -2.78
N PRO A 217 14.84 -22.06 -3.16
CA PRO A 217 13.81 -22.61 -2.30
C PRO A 217 13.88 -24.13 -2.22
N THR A 218 13.66 -24.70 -1.02
CA THR A 218 13.46 -26.15 -0.87
C THR A 218 12.10 -26.59 -1.44
N ALA A 219 11.87 -27.89 -1.56
CA ALA A 219 10.59 -28.43 -2.04
C ALA A 219 9.40 -27.99 -1.17
N GLU A 220 9.57 -27.95 0.15
CA GLU A 220 8.56 -27.47 1.10
C GLU A 220 8.29 -25.97 0.90
N GLN A 221 9.34 -25.16 0.71
CA GLN A 221 9.19 -23.73 0.47
C GLN A 221 8.52 -23.45 -0.87
N LEU A 222 8.81 -24.24 -1.92
CA LEU A 222 8.12 -24.15 -3.20
C LEU A 222 6.62 -24.45 -3.07
N ALA A 223 6.25 -25.44 -2.24
CA ALA A 223 4.84 -25.71 -1.95
C ALA A 223 4.16 -24.54 -1.21
N ASP A 224 4.83 -23.97 -0.20
CA ASP A 224 4.36 -22.78 0.53
C ASP A 224 4.17 -21.58 -0.41
N ILE A 225 5.14 -21.34 -1.31
CA ILE A 225 5.11 -20.29 -2.33
C ILE A 225 3.92 -20.50 -3.27
N ALA A 226 3.70 -21.72 -3.76
CA ALA A 226 2.61 -22.04 -4.68
C ALA A 226 1.23 -21.79 -4.04
N ILE A 227 1.03 -22.23 -2.80
CA ILE A 227 -0.22 -22.03 -2.05
C ILE A 227 -0.46 -20.54 -1.80
N SER A 228 0.56 -19.81 -1.36
CA SER A 228 0.46 -18.37 -1.07
C SER A 228 0.19 -17.56 -2.35
N SER A 229 0.84 -17.95 -3.46
CA SER A 229 0.63 -17.34 -4.77
C SER A 229 -0.79 -17.57 -5.28
N ALA A 230 -1.31 -18.80 -5.16
CA ALA A 230 -2.68 -19.12 -5.54
C ALA A 230 -3.72 -18.33 -4.73
N ARG A 231 -3.48 -18.14 -3.42
CA ARG A 231 -4.35 -17.29 -2.58
C ARG A 231 -4.31 -15.83 -2.99
N THR A 232 -3.14 -15.32 -3.38
CA THR A 232 -3.00 -13.91 -3.82
C THR A 232 -3.67 -13.66 -5.18
N ALA A 233 -3.67 -14.66 -6.06
CA ALA A 233 -4.25 -14.56 -7.39
C ALA A 233 -5.79 -14.66 -7.41
N ALA A 234 -6.43 -15.08 -6.31
CA ALA A 234 -7.88 -15.27 -6.19
C ALA A 234 -8.65 -13.94 -5.98
#